data_AF-A0A414Y3N5-F1
#
_entry.id   AF-A0A414Y3N5-F1
#
_cell.length_a   1.000
_cell.length_b   1.000
_cell.length_c   1.000
_cell.angle_alpha   90.00
_cell.angle_beta   90.00
_cell.angle_gamma   90.00
#
_symmetry.space_group_name_H-M   'P 1'
#
loop_
_entity.id
_entity.type
_entity.pdbx_description
1 polymer ?
#
loop_
_entity_poly.entity_id
_entity_poly.type
_entity_poly.pdbx_seq_one_letter_code
_entity_poly.pdbx_strand_id
1 'polypeptide(L)'
;MIYRAQRCDGCPLGSLCKKSKGNRTIYVNHKLNAYKKEAFLLLTSEEGLKHRRQRPIEPEAVFGQMKADMHYKRFRHFGMDKVYMDLGLFGMGFNLKKYLGIKR
;
A
#
# COMPACT_ATOMS: atom_id res chain seq x y z
N MET A 1 -2.95 -16.43 17.78
CA MET A 1 -3.00 -17.79 18.35
C MET A 1 -1.59 -18.37 18.38
N ILE A 2 -1.27 -19.14 19.41
CA ILE A 2 0.05 -19.73 19.61
C ILE A 2 -0.07 -21.24 19.37
N TYR A 3 0.74 -21.78 18.46
CA TYR A 3 0.85 -23.21 18.20
C TYR A 3 2.18 -23.70 18.73
N ARG A 4 2.16 -24.73 19.58
CA ARG A 4 3.36 -25.30 20.18
C ARG A 4 3.47 -26.77 19.81
N ALA A 5 4.59 -27.15 19.21
CA ALA A 5 4.90 -28.54 18.95
C ALA A 5 5.15 -29.27 20.28
N GLN A 6 4.81 -30.57 20.33
CA GLN A 6 5.08 -31.40 21.50
C GLN A 6 6.27 -32.33 21.24
N ARG A 7 6.94 -32.77 22.31
CA ARG A 7 8.04 -33.76 22.27
C ARG A 7 9.15 -33.41 21.26
N CYS A 8 9.61 -32.16 21.25
CA CYS A 8 10.71 -31.76 20.38
C CYS A 8 12.09 -32.15 20.92
N ASP A 9 12.17 -32.86 22.04
CA ASP A 9 13.42 -33.31 22.65
C ASP A 9 13.82 -34.66 22.03
N GLY A 10 15.05 -34.77 21.55
CA GLY A 10 15.52 -35.95 20.82
C GLY A 10 14.94 -36.11 19.41
N CYS A 11 14.19 -35.13 18.89
CA CYS A 11 13.61 -35.22 17.55
C CYS A 11 14.71 -35.21 16.47
N PRO A 12 14.76 -36.20 15.55
CA PRO A 12 15.79 -36.28 14.51
C PRO A 12 15.73 -35.11 13.51
N LEU A 13 14.57 -34.46 13.39
CA LEU A 13 14.38 -33.26 12.55
C LEU A 13 14.59 -31.96 13.32
N GLY A 14 15.00 -32.03 14.60
CA GLY A 14 15.12 -30.87 15.49
C GLY A 14 16.05 -29.79 14.93
N SER A 15 17.19 -30.20 14.36
CA SER A 15 18.20 -29.30 13.77
C SER A 15 17.67 -28.47 12.59
N LEU A 16 16.73 -29.01 11.81
CA LEU A 16 16.10 -28.33 10.67
C LEU A 16 14.85 -27.53 11.08
N CYS A 17 14.16 -27.99 12.13
CA CYS A 17 12.83 -27.49 12.50
C CYS A 17 12.86 -26.35 13.52
N LYS A 18 13.81 -26.35 14.49
CA LYS A 18 13.88 -25.37 15.58
C LYS A 18 15.33 -24.96 15.88
N LYS A 19 15.53 -23.69 16.25
CA LYS A 19 16.81 -23.19 16.78
C LYS A 19 16.86 -23.14 18.31
N SER A 20 15.70 -23.22 18.97
CA SER A 20 15.58 -23.18 20.43
C SER A 20 15.78 -24.55 21.07
N LYS A 21 16.33 -24.59 22.29
CA LYS A 21 16.48 -25.83 23.07
C LYS A 21 15.14 -26.51 23.38
N GLY A 22 14.09 -25.76 23.71
CA GLY A 22 12.75 -26.28 24.01
C GLY A 22 11.83 -26.51 22.80
N ASN A 23 10.56 -26.81 23.05
CA ASN A 23 9.55 -27.04 22.00
C ASN A 23 9.36 -25.83 21.06
N ARG A 24 9.24 -26.09 19.75
CA ARG A 24 8.98 -25.06 18.75
C ARG A 24 7.62 -24.41 19.01
N THR A 25 7.59 -23.08 19.01
CA THR A 25 6.35 -22.30 19.17
C THR A 25 6.21 -21.34 18.00
N ILE A 26 5.02 -21.27 17.40
CA ILE A 26 4.69 -20.46 16.25
C ILE A 26 3.54 -19.53 16.63
N TYR A 27 3.74 -18.23 16.42
CA TYR A 27 2.71 -17.23 16.61
C TYR A 27 2.04 -16.97 15.26
N VAL A 28 0.73 -17.19 15.19
CA VAL A 28 -0.06 -16.90 13.98
C VAL A 28 -1.14 -15.89 14.32
N ASN A 29 -1.13 -14.76 13.62
CA ASN A 29 -2.20 -13.77 13.70
C ASN A 29 -3.20 -13.99 12.56
N HIS A 30 -4.26 -14.74 12.86
CA HIS A 30 -5.30 -15.09 11.89
C HIS A 30 -6.02 -13.86 11.33
N LYS A 31 -6.24 -12.83 12.17
CA LYS A 31 -6.89 -11.58 11.75
C LYS A 31 -6.03 -10.82 10.73
N LEU A 32 -4.73 -10.71 11.01
CA LEU A 32 -3.79 -10.11 10.05
C LEU A 32 -3.73 -10.91 8.75
N ASN A 33 -3.74 -12.25 8.82
CA ASN A 33 -3.75 -13.10 7.63
C ASN A 33 -5.02 -12.91 6.80
N ALA A 34 -6.18 -12.76 7.45
CA ALA A 34 -7.43 -12.45 6.77
C ALA A 34 -7.36 -11.12 6.01
N TYR A 35 -6.89 -10.04 6.65
CA TYR A 35 -6.71 -8.75 5.99
C TYR A 35 -5.73 -8.80 4.82
N LYS A 36 -4.62 -9.54 4.96
CA LYS A 36 -3.66 -9.74 3.86
C LYS A 36 -4.30 -10.48 2.68
N LYS A 37 -5.14 -11.49 2.96
CA LYS A 37 -5.86 -12.23 1.94
C LYS A 37 -6.87 -11.34 1.21
N GLU A 38 -7.65 -10.56 1.95
CA GLU A 38 -8.60 -9.60 1.39
C GLU A 38 -7.91 -8.57 0.50
N ALA A 39 -6.84 -7.94 1.00
CA ALA A 39 -6.05 -6.99 0.22
C ALA A 39 -5.46 -7.63 -1.05
N PHE A 40 -4.97 -8.87 -0.95
CA PHE A 40 -4.48 -9.61 -2.11
C PHE A 40 -5.57 -9.81 -3.16
N LEU A 41 -6.75 -10.29 -2.75
CA LEU A 41 -7.88 -10.51 -3.66
C LEU A 41 -8.32 -9.22 -4.36
N LEU A 42 -8.39 -8.10 -3.63
CA LEU A 42 -8.71 -6.79 -4.19
C LEU A 42 -7.66 -6.34 -5.20
N LEU A 43 -6.36 -6.50 -4.90
CA LEU A 43 -5.27 -6.11 -5.78
C LEU A 43 -5.16 -6.98 -7.03
N THR A 44 -5.53 -8.26 -6.95
CA THR A 44 -5.51 -9.21 -8.08
C THR A 44 -6.83 -9.29 -8.83
N SER A 45 -7.88 -8.61 -8.37
CA SER A 45 -9.13 -8.48 -9.10
C SER A 45 -8.91 -7.75 -10.43
N GLU A 46 -9.84 -7.91 -11.38
CA GLU A 46 -9.78 -7.22 -12.67
C GLU A 46 -9.71 -5.69 -12.48
N GLU A 47 -10.49 -5.15 -11.54
CA GLU A 47 -10.47 -3.74 -11.16
C GLU A 47 -9.13 -3.33 -10.56
N GLY A 48 -8.59 -4.13 -9.63
CA GLY A 48 -7.29 -3.89 -9.01
C GLY A 48 -6.14 -3.86 -10.03
N LEU A 49 -6.16 -4.78 -10.99
CA LEU A 49 -5.20 -4.82 -12.09
C LEU A 49 -5.36 -3.62 -13.03
N LYS A 50 -6.60 -3.22 -13.35
CA LYS A 50 -6.89 -2.01 -14.15
C LYS A 50 -6.35 -0.76 -13.46
N HIS A 51 -6.64 -0.57 -12.18
CA HIS A 51 -6.13 0.56 -11.40
C HIS A 51 -4.61 0.55 -11.28
N ARG A 52 -3.99 -0.62 -11.10
CA ARG A 52 -2.53 -0.76 -11.06
C ARG A 52 -1.89 -0.31 -12.37
N ARG A 53 -2.49 -0.66 -13.52
CA ARG A 53 -2.00 -0.24 -14.84
C ARG A 53 -2.17 1.27 -15.07
N GLN A 54 -3.23 1.88 -14.53
CA GLN A 54 -3.52 3.31 -14.66
C GLN A 54 -2.68 4.18 -13.71
N ARG A 55 -2.21 3.63 -12.59
CA ARG A 55 -1.48 4.36 -11.54
C ARG A 55 -0.26 5.17 -12.07
N PRO A 56 0.61 4.64 -12.96
CA PRO A 56 1.73 5.42 -13.49
C PRO A 56 1.28 6.61 -14.36
N ILE A 57 0.14 6.48 -15.03
CA ILE A 57 -0.34 7.42 -16.04
C ILE A 57 -1.11 8.57 -15.41
N GLU A 58 -1.96 8.27 -14.43
CA GLU A 58 -2.86 9.26 -13.84
C GLU A 58 -2.28 9.81 -12.54
N PRO A 59 -2.36 9.11 -11.38
CA PRO A 59 -1.94 9.72 -10.12
C PRO A 59 -0.44 10.02 -10.06
N GLU A 60 0.44 9.09 -10.49
CA GLU A 60 1.88 9.30 -10.36
C GLU A 60 2.41 10.41 -11.27
N ALA A 61 1.96 10.46 -12.53
CA ALA A 61 2.32 11.54 -13.44
C ALA A 61 1.83 12.91 -12.92
N VAL A 62 0.59 12.98 -12.45
CA VAL A 62 -0.01 14.21 -11.88
C VAL A 62 0.79 14.69 -10.67
N PHE A 63 1.12 13.80 -9.73
CA PHE A 63 1.93 14.16 -8.56
C PHE A 63 3.39 14.52 -8.93
N GLY A 64 3.94 13.87 -9.96
CA GLY A 64 5.25 14.22 -10.52
C GLY A 64 5.26 15.66 -11.03
N GLN A 65 4.31 16.01 -11.90
CA GLN A 65 4.17 17.37 -12.46
C GLN A 65 3.86 18.40 -11.38
N MET A 66 3.02 18.06 -10.40
CA MET A 66 2.72 18.93 -9.25
C MET A 66 4.00 19.33 -8.50
N LYS A 67 4.89 18.37 -8.24
CA LYS A 67 6.11 18.61 -7.45
C LYS A 67 7.25 19.21 -8.28
N ALA A 68 7.43 18.76 -9.52
CA ALA A 68 8.54 19.15 -10.38
C ALA A 68 8.24 20.42 -11.16
N ASP A 69 7.13 20.46 -11.91
CA ASP A 69 6.81 21.56 -12.83
C ASP A 69 6.19 22.75 -12.11
N MET A 70 5.32 22.48 -11.13
CA MET A 70 4.57 23.51 -10.39
C MET A 70 5.21 23.86 -9.04
N HIS A 71 6.31 23.18 -8.69
CA HIS A 71 7.02 23.33 -7.42
C HIS A 71 6.14 23.23 -6.16
N TYR A 72 4.97 22.60 -6.27
CA TYR A 72 4.01 22.45 -5.18
C TYR A 72 4.35 21.20 -4.37
N LYS A 73 5.28 21.38 -3.42
CA LYS A 73 5.84 20.28 -2.61
C LYS A 73 5.14 20.09 -1.25
N ARG A 74 4.42 21.09 -0.76
CA ARG A 74 3.74 21.10 0.54
C ARG A 74 2.41 21.85 0.43
N PHE A 75 1.39 21.35 1.12
CA PHE A 75 0.15 22.08 1.30
C PHE A 75 0.40 23.35 2.10
N ARG A 76 -0.29 24.43 1.73
CA ARG A 76 -0.15 25.74 2.38
C ARG A 76 -1.12 25.91 3.54
N HIS A 77 -2.23 25.16 3.51
CA HIS A 77 -3.26 25.21 4.54
C HIS A 77 -3.16 24.03 5.51
N PHE A 78 -3.63 24.28 6.73
CA PHE A 78 -3.72 23.29 7.80
C PHE A 78 -5.17 22.91 8.08
N GLY A 79 -5.39 21.64 8.41
CA GLY A 79 -6.71 21.05 8.61
C GLY A 79 -7.18 20.28 7.38
N MET A 80 -7.83 19.14 7.60
CA MET A 80 -8.23 18.21 6.54
C MET A 80 -9.07 18.90 5.47
N ASP A 81 -10.07 19.69 5.88
CA ASP A 81 -10.99 20.37 4.95
C ASP A 81 -10.26 21.30 3.97
N LYS A 82 -9.26 22.05 4.47
CA LYS A 82 -8.49 22.98 3.63
C LYS A 82 -7.51 22.25 2.72
N VAL A 83 -6.94 21.13 3.17
CA VAL A 83 -6.11 20.26 2.33
C VAL A 83 -6.93 19.61 1.22
N TYR A 84 -8.16 19.18 1.51
CA TYR A 84 -9.09 18.68 0.50
C TYR A 84 -9.45 19.75 -0.52
N MET A 85 -9.68 20.99 -0.08
CA MET A 85 -9.93 22.13 -0.96
C MET A 85 -8.72 22.41 -1.87
N ASP A 86 -7.49 22.44 -1.32
CA ASP A 86 -6.26 22.62 -2.09
C ASP A 86 -6.10 21.52 -3.17
N LEU A 87 -6.31 20.26 -2.79
CA LEU A 87 -6.24 19.13 -3.72
C LEU A 87 -7.34 19.18 -4.78
N GLY A 88 -8.54 19.59 -4.41
CA GLY A 88 -9.68 19.74 -5.30
C GLY A 88 -9.45 20.82 -6.36
N LEU A 89 -9.02 22.01 -5.95
CA LEU A 89 -8.65 23.09 -6.88
C LEU A 89 -7.53 22.66 -7.82
N PHE A 90 -6.51 21.98 -7.29
CA PHE A 90 -5.43 21.44 -8.10
C PHE A 90 -5.95 20.44 -9.14
N GLY A 91 -6.80 19.49 -8.73
CA GLY A 91 -7.38 18.49 -9.63
C GLY A 91 -8.24 19.13 -10.73
N MET A 92 -9.06 20.12 -10.40
CA MET A 92 -9.86 20.88 -11.38
C MET A 92 -8.97 21.62 -12.38
N GLY A 93 -7.96 22.35 -11.90
CA GLY A 93 -7.02 23.08 -12.75
C GLY A 93 -6.23 22.14 -13.67
N PHE A 94 -5.81 20.98 -13.15
CA PHE A 94 -5.11 19.97 -13.94
C PHE A 94 -6.00 19.40 -15.04
N ASN A 95 -7.25 19.07 -14.73
CA ASN A 95 -8.21 18.57 -15.71
C ASN A 95 -8.50 19.59 -16.81
N LEU A 96 -8.67 20.86 -16.45
CA LEU A 96 -8.83 21.96 -17.41
C LEU A 96 -7.60 22.12 -18.31
N LYS A 97 -6.40 22.08 -17.73
CA LYS A 97 -5.15 22.13 -18.49
C LYS A 97 -5.06 21.00 -19.52
N LYS A 98 -5.43 19.78 -19.13
CA LYS A 98 -5.46 18.61 -20.02
C LYS A 98 -6.54 18.75 -21.11
N TYR A 99 -7.73 19.21 -20.74
CA TYR A 99 -8.86 19.40 -21.66
C TYR A 99 -8.55 20.45 -22.74
N LEU A 100 -7.94 21.57 -22.34
CA LEU A 100 -7.58 22.66 -23.23
C LEU A 100 -6.30 22.38 -24.05
N GLY A 101 -5.67 21.21 -23.85
CA GLY A 101 -4.45 20.83 -24.58
C GLY A 101 -3.25 21.74 -24.29
N ILE A 102 -3.24 22.44 -23.15
CA ILE A 102 -2.18 23.38 -22.78
C ILE A 102 -0.93 22.56 -22.40
N LYS A 103 -0.09 22.32 -23.41
CA LYS A 103 1.25 21.78 -23.23
C LYS A 103 2.14 22.93 -22.76
N ARG A 104 2.79 22.75 -21.62
CA ARG A 104 3.93 23.59 -21.26
C ARG A 104 5.06 23.26 -22.22
#